data_AF-A0AAN7LIH6-F1
#
_entry.id   AF-A0AAN7LIH6-F1
#
_cell.length_a   1.000
_cell.length_b   1.000
_cell.length_c   1.000
_cell.angle_alpha   90.00
_cell.angle_beta   90.00
_cell.angle_gamma   90.00
#
_symmetry.space_group_name_H-M   'P 1'
#
loop_
_entity.id
_entity.type
_entity.pdbx_description
1 polymer ?
#
loop_
_entity_poly.entity_id
_entity_poly.type
_entity_poly.pdbx_seq_one_letter_code
_entity_poly.pdbx_strand_id
1 'polypeptide(L)'
;MALSAAIHLPITSPSRGTRLNPVPVFRSASFSPVSYPVAVSIRKGITPRVPSFRISMALQAPEKNLGASSFLDRRESGVLHFVKYHGLGNDFILVDNRDSSEPRITPEQAVKFCDRNFGIGADGVIFAMPGINGTDYTMRIFNSDGSEPEMCGNGVRCFARFIAELENLQGKHRFTVHTGAGLIVPEIQDDGKVTVDMGEPILKASDVPTRLSPNKGESVVKSELEVDGVSWDVTCVSMGNPHCVTFGNKDAQNLMIDKLNLAEIGPKFEHHEMFPARTNTEFVQVFSKSHLKMRVWERGAGATLACGTGACAVVVAAVLEGRAGRTCTVDLPGGPLEIEWRETDNHVYMTGPAEAVFSGSAFL
;
A
#
# COMPACT_ATOMS: atom_id res chain seq x y z
N MET A 1 -11.72 -53.39 -28.06
CA MET A 1 -11.98 -54.65 -27.33
C MET A 1 -11.41 -54.48 -25.93
N ALA A 2 -12.26 -54.13 -24.96
CA ALA A 2 -12.69 -54.99 -23.84
C ALA A 2 -11.78 -54.79 -22.60
N LEU A 3 -12.24 -54.67 -21.35
CA LEU A 3 -13.55 -54.59 -20.72
C LEU A 3 -13.30 -54.06 -19.27
N SER A 4 -14.15 -53.12 -18.84
CA SER A 4 -14.71 -52.85 -17.50
C SER A 4 -14.24 -53.66 -16.27
N ALA A 5 -14.05 -52.96 -15.12
CA ALA A 5 -14.86 -53.20 -13.91
C ALA A 5 -14.61 -52.15 -12.80
N ALA A 6 -15.67 -51.45 -12.43
CA ALA A 6 -15.83 -50.72 -11.18
C ALA A 6 -16.65 -51.57 -10.20
N ILE A 7 -16.31 -51.62 -8.90
CA ILE A 7 -17.22 -52.05 -7.83
C ILE A 7 -17.00 -51.23 -6.54
N HIS A 8 -18.13 -50.90 -5.93
CA HIS A 8 -18.41 -50.12 -4.72
C HIS A 8 -18.02 -50.75 -3.36
N LEU A 9 -17.82 -49.82 -2.41
CA LEU A 9 -18.01 -49.76 -0.94
C LEU A 9 -18.70 -50.93 -0.19
N PRO A 10 -18.46 -51.04 1.14
CA PRO A 10 -19.53 -50.59 2.04
C PRO A 10 -19.08 -49.78 3.28
N ILE A 11 -20.06 -49.06 3.78
CA ILE A 11 -20.15 -48.23 4.99
C ILE A 11 -20.43 -49.11 6.21
N THR A 12 -19.81 -48.83 7.36
CA THR A 12 -20.45 -48.98 8.69
C THR A 12 -19.87 -47.99 9.70
N SER A 13 -20.77 -47.26 10.36
CA SER A 13 -20.57 -46.39 11.52
C SER A 13 -20.39 -47.20 12.83
N PRO A 14 -19.95 -46.55 13.93
CA PRO A 14 -20.93 -46.24 14.96
C PRO A 14 -20.78 -44.85 15.61
N SER A 15 -21.85 -44.55 16.35
CA SER A 15 -22.35 -43.31 16.96
C SER A 15 -21.57 -42.69 18.13
N ARG A 16 -21.75 -41.36 18.24
CA ARG A 16 -21.95 -40.49 19.43
C ARG A 16 -21.03 -40.66 20.66
N GLY A 17 -20.30 -39.58 20.95
CA GLY A 17 -19.83 -39.22 22.28
C GLY A 17 -19.45 -37.74 22.36
N THR A 18 -20.39 -36.90 22.80
CA THR A 18 -20.18 -35.50 23.16
C THR A 18 -19.22 -35.38 24.35
N ARG A 19 -18.10 -34.65 24.21
CA ARG A 19 -17.40 -34.00 25.33
C ARG A 19 -16.87 -32.63 24.93
N LEU A 20 -17.40 -31.63 25.62
CA LEU A 20 -16.97 -30.25 25.67
C LEU A 20 -15.61 -30.18 26.39
N ASN A 21 -14.65 -29.48 25.83
CA ASN A 21 -13.42 -29.09 26.53
C ASN A 21 -13.58 -27.68 27.14
N PRO A 22 -13.16 -27.47 28.40
CA PRO A 22 -13.42 -26.24 29.11
C PRO A 22 -12.41 -25.13 28.81
N VAL A 23 -12.94 -23.91 28.80
CA VAL A 23 -12.27 -22.61 28.77
C VAL A 23 -11.53 -22.37 30.10
N PRO A 24 -10.29 -21.85 30.11
CA PRO A 24 -9.64 -21.41 31.35
C PRO A 24 -10.20 -20.04 31.78
N VAL A 25 -10.82 -20.02 32.96
CA VAL A 25 -11.31 -18.84 33.66
C VAL A 25 -10.15 -18.16 34.40
N PHE A 26 -9.81 -16.93 34.03
CA PHE A 26 -8.98 -16.04 34.83
C PHE A 26 -9.78 -15.58 36.07
N ARG A 27 -9.29 -15.95 37.26
CA ARG A 27 -9.85 -15.50 38.54
C ARG A 27 -9.35 -14.10 38.89
N SER A 28 -10.30 -13.27 39.29
CA SER A 28 -10.17 -11.96 39.91
C SER A 28 -9.26 -11.98 41.15
N ALA A 29 -8.26 -11.11 41.18
CA ALA A 29 -7.50 -10.78 42.38
C ALA A 29 -8.10 -9.53 43.05
N SER A 30 -8.78 -9.75 44.18
CA SER A 30 -9.21 -8.72 45.12
C SER A 30 -8.15 -8.58 46.21
N PHE A 31 -7.48 -7.42 46.28
CA PHE A 31 -6.58 -7.08 47.38
C PHE A 31 -7.30 -6.22 48.42
N SER A 32 -7.42 -6.76 49.63
CA SER A 32 -7.82 -6.06 50.85
C SER A 32 -6.59 -5.45 51.54
N PRO A 33 -6.73 -4.36 52.31
CA PRO A 33 -5.60 -3.65 52.90
C PRO A 33 -5.05 -4.37 54.15
N VAL A 34 -3.73 -4.48 54.24
CA VAL A 34 -3.02 -4.95 55.43
C VAL A 34 -2.67 -3.75 56.30
N SER A 35 -3.09 -3.80 57.56
CA SER A 35 -2.72 -2.87 58.63
C SER A 35 -1.54 -3.44 59.40
N TYR A 36 -0.54 -2.62 59.74
CA TYR A 36 0.49 -2.95 60.73
C TYR A 36 0.45 -1.91 61.88
N PRO A 37 0.56 -2.34 63.16
CA PRO A 37 0.57 -1.44 64.30
C PRO A 37 2.01 -1.17 64.76
N VAL A 38 2.33 0.07 65.15
CA VAL A 38 3.37 0.35 66.16
C VAL A 38 2.93 1.57 66.99
N ALA A 39 2.94 1.38 68.30
CA ALA A 39 2.63 2.37 69.33
C ALA A 39 3.75 3.43 69.48
N VAL A 40 3.43 4.58 70.10
CA VAL A 40 4.06 5.05 71.36
C VAL A 40 3.73 6.53 71.67
N SER A 41 3.34 6.73 72.93
CA SER A 41 3.47 7.90 73.81
C SER A 41 2.58 9.13 73.62
N ILE A 42 1.65 9.26 74.59
CA ILE A 42 0.96 10.49 74.97
C ILE A 42 1.92 11.33 75.83
N ARG A 43 2.21 12.57 75.40
CA ARG A 43 2.61 13.65 76.30
C ARG A 43 1.66 14.83 76.14
N LYS A 44 0.99 15.19 77.22
CA LYS A 44 0.22 16.43 77.37
C LYS A 44 1.18 17.62 77.36
N GLY A 45 0.94 18.58 76.47
CA GLY A 45 1.59 19.88 76.43
C GLY A 45 0.59 20.94 76.00
N ILE A 46 0.26 21.84 76.91
CA ILE A 46 -0.58 23.03 76.74
C ILE A 46 0.18 24.05 75.89
N THR A 47 -0.46 24.76 74.95
CA THR A 47 -0.11 26.13 74.45
C THR A 47 -1.09 26.62 73.36
N PRO A 48 -1.19 27.93 73.05
CA PRO A 48 -2.46 28.66 72.98
C PRO A 48 -2.98 28.98 71.56
N ARG A 49 -4.21 29.51 71.53
CA ARG A 49 -4.92 30.06 70.36
C ARG A 49 -4.09 31.08 69.57
N VAL A 50 -4.08 30.94 68.24
CA VAL A 50 -3.60 31.92 67.24
C VAL A 50 -4.61 31.93 66.08
N PRO A 51 -4.90 33.07 65.42
CA PRO A 51 -6.17 33.33 64.73
C PRO A 51 -6.32 32.59 63.40
N SER A 52 -7.57 32.26 63.07
CA SER A 52 -7.98 31.73 61.77
C SER A 52 -7.84 32.81 60.68
N PHE A 53 -6.84 32.68 59.82
CA PHE A 53 -6.82 33.36 58.53
C PHE A 53 -7.69 32.57 57.54
N ARG A 54 -8.84 33.14 57.15
CA ARG A 54 -9.57 32.69 55.96
C ARG A 54 -8.84 33.21 54.73
N ILE A 55 -8.08 32.36 54.07
CA ILE A 55 -7.65 32.59 52.69
C ILE A 55 -8.85 32.21 51.82
N SER A 56 -9.56 33.17 51.24
CA SER A 56 -10.48 32.86 50.15
C SER A 56 -9.64 32.54 48.92
N MET A 57 -9.53 31.26 48.58
CA MET A 57 -9.15 30.90 47.22
C MET A 57 -10.31 31.28 46.31
N ALA A 58 -10.23 32.44 45.67
CA ALA A 58 -11.00 32.68 44.47
C ALA A 58 -10.48 31.68 43.43
N LEU A 59 -11.24 30.61 43.20
CA LEU A 59 -11.09 29.80 42.00
C LEU A 59 -11.44 30.70 40.82
N GLN A 60 -10.44 31.37 40.25
CA GLN A 60 -10.56 31.87 38.89
C GLN A 60 -10.71 30.63 38.01
N ALA A 61 -11.93 30.42 37.52
CA ALA A 61 -12.13 29.54 36.38
C ALA A 61 -11.19 30.01 35.26
N PRO A 62 -10.47 29.12 34.58
CA PRO A 62 -9.62 29.52 33.48
C PRO A 62 -10.49 30.25 32.46
N GLU A 63 -10.11 31.48 32.14
CA GLU A 63 -10.74 32.24 31.07
C GLU A 63 -10.68 31.39 29.79
N LYS A 64 -11.85 31.07 29.24
CA LYS A 64 -11.96 30.44 27.93
C LYS A 64 -11.26 31.36 26.94
N ASN A 65 -10.13 30.88 26.40
CA ASN A 65 -9.43 31.52 25.31
C ASN A 65 -10.45 31.82 24.18
N LEU A 66 -10.71 33.10 23.96
CA LEU A 66 -11.66 33.63 22.95
C LEU A 66 -11.16 33.44 21.50
N GLY A 67 -10.09 32.67 21.30
CA GLY A 67 -9.59 32.22 20.00
C GLY A 67 -9.82 30.73 19.70
N ALA A 68 -10.50 29.99 20.59
CA ALA A 68 -10.87 28.60 20.31
C ALA A 68 -12.13 28.59 19.44
N SER A 69 -12.01 28.10 18.20
CA SER A 69 -13.16 27.79 17.34
C SER A 69 -14.22 27.03 18.15
N SER A 70 -15.47 27.44 18.00
CA SER A 70 -16.57 26.91 18.80
C SER A 70 -16.71 25.40 18.57
N PHE A 71 -17.25 24.66 19.54
CA PHE A 71 -17.60 23.24 19.36
C PHE A 71 -18.51 23.03 18.12
N LEU A 72 -19.27 24.06 17.74
CA LEU A 72 -20.15 24.04 16.57
C LEU A 72 -19.43 24.48 15.28
N ASP A 73 -18.32 25.22 15.35
CA ASP A 73 -17.48 25.52 14.19
C ASP A 73 -16.72 24.25 13.72
N ARG A 74 -16.63 23.22 14.57
CA ARG A 74 -16.21 21.85 14.20
C ARG A 74 -17.30 21.02 13.54
N ARG A 75 -18.56 21.48 13.51
CA ARG A 75 -19.73 20.73 13.03
C ARG A 75 -20.12 21.04 11.59
N GLU A 76 -19.50 22.00 10.93
CA GLU A 76 -19.40 21.97 9.46
C GLU A 76 -18.31 20.97 9.01
N SER A 77 -18.11 19.89 9.77
CA SER A 77 -17.34 18.75 9.29
C SER A 77 -18.18 18.07 8.21
N GLY A 78 -17.85 18.34 6.95
CA GLY A 78 -18.43 17.60 5.85
C GLY A 78 -18.18 16.10 6.01
N VAL A 79 -18.95 15.29 5.29
CA VAL A 79 -18.84 13.84 5.32
C VAL A 79 -18.30 13.37 3.99
N LEU A 80 -17.29 12.50 4.02
CA LEU A 80 -16.77 11.80 2.85
C LEU A 80 -17.40 10.42 2.77
N HIS A 81 -18.15 10.15 1.69
CA HIS A 81 -18.62 8.80 1.36
C HIS A 81 -17.57 8.09 0.50
N PHE A 82 -17.32 6.82 0.79
CA PHE A 82 -16.24 6.07 0.12
C PHE A 82 -16.50 4.57 0.07
N VAL A 83 -15.76 3.89 -0.79
CA VAL A 83 -15.59 2.43 -0.79
C VAL A 83 -14.12 2.09 -0.67
N LYS A 84 -13.78 1.17 0.22
CA LYS A 84 -12.44 0.66 0.42
C LYS A 84 -12.18 -0.51 -0.52
N TYR A 85 -11.10 -0.43 -1.28
CA TYR A 85 -10.61 -1.51 -2.14
C TYR A 85 -9.19 -1.90 -1.77
N HIS A 86 -8.74 -3.07 -2.21
CA HIS A 86 -7.32 -3.37 -2.29
C HIS A 86 -6.96 -4.12 -3.59
N GLY A 87 -5.75 -3.89 -4.07
CA GLY A 87 -5.11 -4.70 -5.11
C GLY A 87 -3.87 -5.36 -4.53
N LEU A 88 -3.95 -6.66 -4.23
CA LEU A 88 -2.85 -7.43 -3.59
C LEU A 88 -2.35 -6.80 -2.28
N GLY A 89 -3.27 -6.41 -1.39
CA GLY A 89 -2.94 -5.81 -0.09
C GLY A 89 -2.61 -4.32 -0.11
N ASN A 90 -2.28 -3.73 -1.27
CA ASN A 90 -2.17 -2.29 -1.42
C ASN A 90 -3.58 -1.67 -1.47
N ASP A 91 -3.96 -0.96 -0.40
CA ASP A 91 -5.34 -0.64 -0.07
C ASP A 91 -5.67 0.86 -0.19
N PHE A 92 -6.83 1.17 -0.77
CA PHE A 92 -7.21 2.52 -1.16
C PHE A 92 -8.63 2.87 -0.71
N ILE A 93 -8.83 4.15 -0.39
CA ILE A 93 -10.14 4.76 -0.21
C ILE A 93 -10.57 5.31 -1.58
N LEU A 94 -11.58 4.72 -2.19
CA LEU A 94 -12.12 5.18 -3.48
C LEU A 94 -13.32 6.08 -3.24
N VAL A 95 -13.30 7.23 -3.91
CA VAL A 95 -14.30 8.29 -3.79
C VAL A 95 -14.91 8.54 -5.16
N ASP A 96 -16.24 8.48 -5.24
CA ASP A 96 -16.96 8.95 -6.42
C ASP A 96 -16.92 10.48 -6.46
N ASN A 97 -16.20 10.98 -7.45
CA ASN A 97 -15.91 12.39 -7.66
C ASN A 97 -16.31 12.79 -9.09
N ARG A 98 -17.19 12.01 -9.74
CA ARG A 98 -17.57 12.20 -11.16
C ARG A 98 -18.39 13.48 -11.38
N ASP A 99 -18.94 14.05 -10.31
CA ASP A 99 -19.72 15.28 -10.27
C ASP A 99 -18.86 16.56 -10.17
N SER A 100 -17.54 16.46 -9.99
CA SER A 100 -16.64 17.61 -9.81
C SER A 100 -15.28 17.40 -10.47
N SER A 101 -14.72 18.46 -11.06
CA SER A 101 -13.34 18.49 -11.56
C SER A 101 -12.28 18.67 -10.47
N GLU A 102 -12.70 18.98 -9.24
CA GLU A 102 -11.82 19.13 -8.08
C GLU A 102 -12.03 17.97 -7.08
N PRO A 103 -10.96 17.41 -6.49
CA PRO A 103 -11.06 16.39 -5.44
C PRO A 103 -11.89 16.90 -4.25
N ARG A 104 -12.75 16.03 -3.72
CA ARG A 104 -13.62 16.32 -2.57
C ARG A 104 -12.90 16.65 -1.27
N ILE A 105 -11.61 16.32 -1.16
CA ILE A 105 -10.79 16.55 0.02
C ILE A 105 -9.43 17.12 -0.37
N THR A 106 -8.78 17.82 0.55
CA THR A 106 -7.41 18.30 0.36
C THR A 106 -6.38 17.19 0.61
N PRO A 107 -5.13 17.35 0.13
CA PRO A 107 -4.03 16.47 0.50
C PRO A 107 -3.85 16.25 2.01
N GLU A 108 -3.98 17.30 2.81
CA GLU A 108 -3.83 17.23 4.27
C GLU A 108 -4.96 16.42 4.93
N GLN A 109 -6.16 16.44 4.34
CA GLN A 109 -7.26 15.58 4.76
C GLN A 109 -7.02 14.13 4.36
N ALA A 110 -6.47 13.89 3.16
CA ALA A 110 -6.10 12.54 2.73
C ALA A 110 -5.10 11.88 3.69
N VAL A 111 -4.07 12.61 4.14
CA VAL A 111 -3.14 12.14 5.18
C VAL A 111 -3.88 11.67 6.44
N LYS A 112 -4.84 12.46 6.93
CA LYS A 112 -5.63 12.10 8.13
C LYS A 112 -6.49 10.86 7.90
N PHE A 113 -7.12 10.74 6.73
CA PHE A 113 -7.92 9.56 6.40
C PHE A 113 -7.08 8.29 6.22
N CYS A 114 -5.89 8.42 5.67
CA CYS A 114 -4.96 7.32 5.45
C CYS A 114 -4.30 6.83 6.74
N ASP A 115 -4.31 7.60 7.84
CA ASP A 115 -3.83 7.13 9.14
C ASP A 115 -4.61 5.87 9.58
N ARG A 116 -3.88 4.79 9.88
CA ARG A 116 -4.47 3.46 10.17
C ARG A 116 -5.05 3.33 11.58
N ASN A 117 -4.74 4.24 12.49
CA ASN A 117 -5.20 4.20 13.88
C ASN A 117 -6.27 5.27 14.15
N PHE A 118 -6.10 6.45 13.58
CA PHE A 118 -6.93 7.63 13.82
C PHE A 118 -7.85 7.98 12.64
N GLY A 119 -7.62 7.38 11.48
CA GLY A 119 -8.41 7.55 10.26
C GLY A 119 -9.15 6.29 9.84
N ILE A 120 -9.40 6.18 8.53
CA ILE A 120 -9.94 4.98 7.89
C ILE A 120 -8.81 3.93 7.71
N GLY A 121 -7.58 4.41 7.48
CA GLY A 121 -6.41 3.60 7.18
C GLY A 121 -6.34 3.21 5.72
N ALA A 122 -5.35 3.66 4.97
CA ALA A 122 -5.12 3.30 3.56
C ALA A 122 -3.73 3.73 3.11
N ASP A 123 -3.23 3.15 2.02
CA ASP A 123 -2.02 3.63 1.34
C ASP A 123 -2.28 4.89 0.49
N GLY A 124 -3.54 5.16 0.15
CA GLY A 124 -3.94 6.39 -0.54
C GLY A 124 -5.46 6.56 -0.71
N VAL A 125 -5.84 7.74 -1.19
CA VAL A 125 -7.22 8.09 -1.58
C VAL A 125 -7.27 8.28 -3.09
N ILE A 126 -8.16 7.58 -3.77
CA ILE A 126 -8.34 7.61 -5.23
C ILE A 126 -9.69 8.24 -5.57
N PHE A 127 -9.68 9.15 -6.54
CA PHE A 127 -10.87 9.87 -6.99
C PHE A 127 -11.25 9.41 -8.40
N ALA A 128 -12.50 8.95 -8.56
CA ALA A 128 -13.12 8.74 -9.86
C ALA A 128 -13.74 10.05 -10.34
N MET A 129 -13.11 10.70 -11.30
CA MET A 129 -13.42 12.07 -11.75
C MET A 129 -13.99 12.07 -13.16
N PRO A 130 -14.66 13.16 -13.60
CA PRO A 130 -15.14 13.25 -14.98
C PRO A 130 -13.97 13.16 -15.98
N GLY A 131 -14.21 12.51 -17.11
CA GLY A 131 -13.22 12.38 -18.17
C GLY A 131 -12.79 13.72 -18.76
N ILE A 132 -11.54 13.78 -19.22
CA ILE A 132 -11.01 14.93 -19.96
C ILE A 132 -10.52 14.51 -21.34
N ASN A 133 -10.53 15.45 -22.29
CA ASN A 133 -10.04 15.23 -23.66
C ASN A 133 -10.62 13.97 -24.35
N GLY A 134 -11.87 13.61 -24.04
CA GLY A 134 -12.57 12.46 -24.63
C GLY A 134 -12.32 11.10 -23.97
N THR A 135 -11.61 11.05 -22.83
CA THR A 135 -11.55 9.85 -21.97
C THR A 135 -12.88 9.62 -21.24
N ASP A 136 -13.16 8.38 -20.84
CA ASP A 136 -14.37 8.04 -20.09
C ASP A 136 -14.33 8.66 -18.68
N TYR A 137 -13.17 8.57 -18.02
CA TYR A 137 -12.96 9.08 -16.66
C TYR A 137 -11.57 9.67 -16.47
N THR A 138 -11.39 10.42 -15.39
CA THR A 138 -10.09 10.84 -14.88
C THR A 138 -9.83 10.16 -13.54
N MET A 139 -8.59 9.73 -13.28
CA MET A 139 -8.15 9.23 -11.98
C MET A 139 -7.10 10.16 -11.40
N ARG A 140 -7.36 10.68 -10.20
CA ARG A 140 -6.36 11.32 -9.34
C ARG A 140 -6.19 10.51 -8.07
N ILE A 141 -5.03 10.64 -7.44
CA ILE A 141 -4.68 9.91 -6.23
C ILE A 141 -3.88 10.82 -5.30
N PHE A 142 -4.18 10.75 -4.00
CA PHE A 142 -3.29 11.26 -2.95
C PHE A 142 -2.74 10.08 -2.16
N ASN A 143 -1.42 10.03 -2.00
CA ASN A 143 -0.73 9.08 -1.14
C ASN A 143 -1.04 9.36 0.34
N SER A 144 -0.72 8.40 1.21
CA SER A 144 -0.84 8.55 2.66
C SER A 144 -0.02 9.68 3.27
N ASP A 145 1.00 10.18 2.56
CA ASP A 145 1.81 11.35 2.96
C ASP A 145 1.29 12.67 2.35
N GLY A 146 0.20 12.62 1.57
CA GLY A 146 -0.42 13.78 0.92
C GLY A 146 0.19 14.12 -0.44
N SER A 147 1.27 13.46 -0.86
CA SER A 147 1.80 13.66 -2.21
C SER A 147 0.82 13.12 -3.28
N GLU A 148 0.80 13.74 -4.45
CA GLU A 148 0.02 13.29 -5.60
C GLU A 148 0.95 12.59 -6.60
N PRO A 149 0.97 11.24 -6.66
CA PRO A 149 1.75 10.54 -7.66
C PRO A 149 1.03 10.57 -9.02
N GLU A 150 1.81 10.37 -10.08
CA GLU A 150 1.31 10.45 -11.46
C GLU A 150 0.39 9.28 -11.80
N MET A 151 0.64 8.09 -11.24
CA MET A 151 -0.13 6.87 -11.50
C MET A 151 0.04 5.84 -10.36
N CYS A 152 -0.96 4.95 -10.22
CA CYS A 152 -0.88 3.79 -9.32
C CYS A 152 -1.49 2.55 -9.99
N GLY A 153 -0.65 1.55 -10.30
CA GLY A 153 -1.07 0.34 -11.03
C GLY A 153 -2.09 -0.52 -10.26
N ASN A 154 -1.94 -0.67 -8.95
CA ASN A 154 -2.94 -1.36 -8.13
C ASN A 154 -4.23 -0.53 -8.03
N GLY A 155 -4.07 0.79 -7.85
CA GLY A 155 -5.16 1.74 -7.78
C GLY A 155 -6.07 1.73 -9.01
N VAL A 156 -5.51 1.68 -10.22
CA VAL A 156 -6.33 1.67 -11.46
C VAL A 156 -7.09 0.36 -11.66
N ARG A 157 -6.62 -0.77 -11.12
CA ARG A 157 -7.43 -2.01 -11.10
C ARG A 157 -8.62 -1.87 -10.16
N CYS A 158 -8.40 -1.30 -8.97
CA CYS A 158 -9.48 -0.97 -8.03
C CYS A 158 -10.47 0.02 -8.65
N PHE A 159 -9.96 1.03 -9.36
CA PHE A 159 -10.77 2.02 -10.09
C PHE A 159 -11.70 1.35 -11.11
N ALA A 160 -11.17 0.45 -11.94
CA ALA A 160 -11.97 -0.24 -12.95
C ALA A 160 -13.13 -1.03 -12.31
N ARG A 161 -12.87 -1.75 -11.21
CA ARG A 161 -13.90 -2.45 -10.44
C ARG A 161 -14.91 -1.50 -9.81
N PHE A 162 -14.44 -0.37 -9.28
CA PHE A 162 -15.30 0.65 -8.68
C PHE A 162 -16.24 1.30 -9.70
N ILE A 163 -15.74 1.65 -10.89
CA ILE A 163 -16.58 2.15 -11.98
C ILE A 163 -17.60 1.09 -12.41
N ALA A 164 -17.18 -0.16 -12.58
CA ALA A 164 -18.11 -1.22 -12.96
C ALA A 164 -19.24 -1.41 -11.94
N GLU A 165 -18.93 -1.30 -10.64
CA GLU A 165 -19.93 -1.34 -9.57
C GLU A 165 -20.88 -0.13 -9.64
N LEU A 166 -20.34 1.09 -9.78
CA LEU A 166 -21.12 2.33 -9.84
C LEU A 166 -22.05 2.40 -11.06
N GLU A 167 -21.63 1.82 -12.18
CA GLU A 167 -22.37 1.81 -13.45
C GLU A 167 -23.18 0.51 -13.64
N ASN A 168 -23.14 -0.41 -12.66
CA ASN A 168 -23.79 -1.73 -12.71
C ASN A 168 -23.41 -2.56 -13.97
N LEU A 169 -22.11 -2.56 -14.32
CA LEU A 169 -21.55 -3.26 -15.47
C LEU A 169 -21.11 -4.68 -15.10
N GLN A 170 -21.45 -5.65 -15.94
CA GLN A 170 -21.17 -7.08 -15.72
C GLN A 170 -20.35 -7.67 -16.88
N GLY A 171 -19.40 -8.55 -16.56
CA GLY A 171 -18.55 -9.21 -17.55
C GLY A 171 -17.37 -8.34 -18.03
N LYS A 172 -16.89 -8.61 -19.23
CA LYS A 172 -15.75 -7.90 -19.84
C LYS A 172 -16.10 -6.46 -20.18
N HIS A 173 -15.33 -5.51 -19.64
CA HIS A 173 -15.49 -4.06 -19.88
C HIS A 173 -14.14 -3.37 -19.92
N ARG A 174 -14.02 -2.35 -20.77
CA ARG A 174 -12.78 -1.57 -20.97
C ARG A 174 -13.10 -0.09 -20.79
N PHE A 175 -12.21 0.62 -20.10
CA PHE A 175 -12.33 2.06 -19.85
C PHE A 175 -11.09 2.79 -20.36
N THR A 176 -11.27 4.04 -20.76
CA THR A 176 -10.18 4.99 -21.02
C THR A 176 -10.10 5.97 -19.85
N VAL A 177 -8.95 5.99 -19.17
CA VAL A 177 -8.75 6.76 -17.94
C VAL A 177 -7.61 7.74 -18.14
N HIS A 178 -7.88 9.04 -17.98
CA HIS A 178 -6.83 10.04 -17.90
C HIS A 178 -6.16 10.01 -16.52
N THR A 179 -4.82 10.02 -16.49
CA THR A 179 -4.00 10.04 -15.27
C THR A 179 -2.86 11.05 -15.41
N GLY A 180 -2.12 11.31 -14.33
CA GLY A 180 -0.90 12.12 -14.40
C GLY A 180 0.20 11.52 -15.31
N ALA A 181 0.17 10.21 -15.54
CA ALA A 181 1.05 9.52 -16.49
C ALA A 181 0.49 9.45 -17.93
N GLY A 182 -0.67 10.08 -18.20
CA GLY A 182 -1.33 10.04 -19.50
C GLY A 182 -2.50 9.04 -19.54
N LEU A 183 -2.79 8.53 -20.73
CA LEU A 183 -3.89 7.59 -20.96
C LEU A 183 -3.54 6.21 -20.40
N ILE A 184 -4.37 5.69 -19.50
CA ILE A 184 -4.32 4.32 -19.00
C ILE A 184 -5.62 3.61 -19.37
N VAL A 185 -5.50 2.35 -19.75
CA VAL A 185 -6.65 1.56 -20.20
C VAL A 185 -6.77 0.26 -19.41
N PRO A 186 -7.57 0.25 -18.33
CA PRO A 186 -7.96 -0.99 -17.67
C PRO A 186 -9.08 -1.70 -18.43
N GLU A 187 -8.98 -3.03 -18.46
CA GLU A 187 -9.97 -3.94 -19.00
C GLU A 187 -10.25 -5.06 -17.99
N ILE A 188 -11.48 -5.10 -17.49
CA ILE A 188 -11.99 -6.21 -16.68
C ILE A 188 -12.14 -7.42 -17.60
N GLN A 189 -11.56 -8.54 -17.19
CA GLN A 189 -11.60 -9.81 -17.91
C GLN A 189 -12.77 -10.68 -17.46
N ASP A 190 -13.09 -11.73 -18.22
CA ASP A 190 -14.18 -12.66 -17.91
C ASP A 190 -13.97 -13.43 -16.59
N ASP A 191 -12.71 -13.62 -16.18
CA ASP A 191 -12.36 -14.25 -14.90
C ASP A 191 -12.40 -13.27 -13.70
N GLY A 192 -12.77 -12.00 -13.95
CA GLY A 192 -12.84 -10.93 -12.97
C GLY A 192 -11.50 -10.25 -12.67
N LYS A 193 -10.36 -10.70 -13.22
CA LYS A 193 -9.13 -9.92 -13.09
C LYS A 193 -9.22 -8.66 -13.92
N VAL A 194 -8.35 -7.70 -13.64
CA VAL A 194 -8.21 -6.48 -14.45
C VAL A 194 -6.85 -6.51 -15.10
N THR A 195 -6.85 -6.47 -16.44
CA THR A 195 -5.66 -6.24 -17.26
C THR A 195 -5.55 -4.75 -17.53
N VAL A 196 -4.38 -4.18 -17.29
CA VAL A 196 -4.09 -2.77 -17.50
C VAL A 196 -3.01 -2.66 -18.55
N ASP A 197 -3.27 -1.89 -19.60
CA ASP A 197 -2.20 -1.40 -20.48
C ASP A 197 -1.43 -0.29 -19.74
N MET A 198 -0.19 -0.59 -19.36
CA MET A 198 0.69 0.29 -18.60
C MET A 198 1.57 1.16 -19.51
N GLY A 199 1.37 1.09 -20.83
CA GLY A 199 2.15 1.82 -21.82
C GLY A 199 3.53 1.23 -22.07
N GLU A 200 4.35 1.98 -22.80
CA GLU A 200 5.73 1.60 -23.12
C GLU A 200 6.70 1.89 -21.96
N PRO A 201 7.68 1.03 -21.70
CA PRO A 201 8.72 1.32 -20.72
C PRO A 201 9.69 2.38 -21.25
N ILE A 202 10.01 3.37 -20.41
CA ILE A 202 11.03 4.39 -20.70
C ILE A 202 12.39 3.85 -20.24
N LEU A 203 13.29 3.68 -21.21
CA LEU A 203 14.62 3.06 -20.98
C LEU A 203 15.79 4.03 -21.12
N LYS A 204 15.55 5.24 -21.62
CA LYS A 204 16.60 6.26 -21.75
C LYS A 204 16.99 6.77 -20.38
N ALA A 205 18.28 6.68 -20.02
CA ALA A 205 18.77 7.00 -18.68
C ALA A 205 18.36 8.39 -18.17
N SER A 206 18.39 9.41 -19.05
CA SER A 206 17.98 10.78 -18.71
C SER A 206 16.50 10.92 -18.37
N ASP A 207 15.66 10.03 -18.91
CA ASP A 207 14.21 10.08 -18.81
C ASP A 207 13.69 9.16 -17.68
N VAL A 208 14.53 8.23 -17.19
CA VAL A 208 14.37 7.52 -15.90
C VAL A 208 14.78 8.41 -14.70
N PRO A 209 14.98 9.71 -14.92
CA PRO A 209 16.09 10.50 -14.38
C PRO A 209 17.10 9.75 -13.47
N THR A 210 18.05 9.01 -14.06
CA THR A 210 19.25 8.54 -13.35
C THR A 210 20.51 9.24 -13.83
N ARG A 211 21.49 9.41 -12.94
CA ARG A 211 22.84 9.91 -13.25
C ARG A 211 23.82 8.79 -13.61
N LEU A 212 23.40 7.52 -13.52
CA LEU A 212 24.19 6.39 -14.00
C LEU A 212 24.41 6.53 -15.51
N SER A 213 25.64 6.26 -15.96
CA SER A 213 25.95 6.32 -17.39
C SER A 213 25.30 5.14 -18.12
N PRO A 214 24.65 5.36 -19.28
CA PRO A 214 24.10 4.27 -20.06
C PRO A 214 25.22 3.35 -20.57
N ASN A 215 24.98 2.04 -20.53
CA ASN A 215 25.95 1.01 -20.91
C ASN A 215 25.43 0.04 -22.00
N LYS A 216 24.14 0.16 -22.37
CA LYS A 216 23.52 -0.60 -23.47
C LYS A 216 22.62 0.34 -24.27
N GLY A 217 23.16 0.91 -25.34
CA GLY A 217 22.47 1.98 -26.08
C GLY A 217 22.29 3.21 -25.19
N GLU A 218 21.06 3.71 -25.06
CA GLU A 218 20.71 4.82 -24.15
C GLU A 218 20.28 4.35 -22.75
N SER A 219 20.37 3.05 -22.47
CA SER A 219 19.85 2.42 -21.25
C SER A 219 20.93 2.03 -20.26
N VAL A 220 20.54 1.98 -18.99
CA VAL A 220 21.35 1.45 -17.87
C VAL A 220 20.89 0.03 -17.60
N VAL A 221 21.67 -0.97 -18.02
CA VAL A 221 21.33 -2.39 -17.89
C VAL A 221 22.47 -3.12 -17.21
N LYS A 222 22.19 -3.73 -16.06
CA LYS A 222 23.17 -4.43 -15.22
C LYS A 222 24.44 -3.58 -14.98
N SER A 223 24.24 -2.30 -14.67
CA SER A 223 25.31 -1.37 -14.34
C SER A 223 25.66 -1.47 -12.86
N GLU A 224 26.91 -1.21 -12.54
CA GLU A 224 27.37 -1.14 -11.16
C GLU A 224 26.83 0.11 -10.45
N LEU A 225 26.33 -0.06 -9.23
CA LEU A 225 25.94 1.00 -8.30
C LEU A 225 26.51 0.66 -6.91
N GLU A 226 27.37 1.51 -6.38
CA GLU A 226 27.87 1.35 -5.01
C GLU A 226 26.84 1.89 -4.02
N VAL A 227 26.27 1.03 -3.18
CA VAL A 227 25.35 1.42 -2.11
C VAL A 227 25.93 0.96 -0.78
N ASP A 228 26.28 1.92 0.08
CA ASP A 228 26.87 1.67 1.41
C ASP A 228 28.16 0.85 1.36
N GLY A 229 29.04 1.15 0.39
CA GLY A 229 30.29 0.44 0.16
C GLY A 229 30.13 -0.96 -0.44
N VAL A 230 28.91 -1.37 -0.82
CA VAL A 230 28.62 -2.64 -1.50
C VAL A 230 28.28 -2.37 -2.97
N SER A 231 28.91 -3.12 -3.88
CA SER A 231 28.72 -2.99 -5.33
C SER A 231 27.54 -3.84 -5.82
N TRP A 232 26.45 -3.21 -6.23
CA TRP A 232 25.23 -3.84 -6.74
C TRP A 232 25.14 -3.75 -8.26
N ASP A 233 24.60 -4.79 -8.90
CA ASP A 233 24.23 -4.73 -10.31
C ASP A 233 22.77 -4.25 -10.42
N VAL A 234 22.54 -3.15 -11.12
CA VAL A 234 21.21 -2.53 -11.27
C VAL A 234 20.83 -2.28 -12.73
N THR A 235 19.54 -2.37 -13.00
CA THR A 235 18.92 -1.97 -14.27
C THR A 235 17.88 -0.91 -13.99
N CYS A 236 17.91 0.20 -14.74
CA CYS A 236 16.99 1.33 -14.54
C CYS A 236 15.93 1.35 -15.62
N VAL A 237 14.66 1.45 -15.20
CA VAL A 237 13.47 1.51 -16.06
C VAL A 237 12.55 2.57 -15.48
N SER A 238 11.79 3.27 -16.32
CA SER A 238 10.67 4.09 -15.86
C SER A 238 9.37 3.58 -16.49
N MET A 239 8.32 3.49 -15.68
CA MET A 239 6.95 3.23 -16.12
C MET A 239 6.08 4.50 -15.98
N GLY A 240 6.72 5.67 -16.11
CA GLY A 240 6.23 6.97 -15.68
C GLY A 240 6.86 7.45 -14.38
N ASN A 241 7.19 6.51 -13.47
CA ASN A 241 7.98 6.73 -12.27
C ASN A 241 9.29 5.91 -12.29
N PRO A 242 10.37 6.36 -11.61
CA PRO A 242 11.69 5.73 -11.68
C PRO A 242 11.77 4.41 -10.87
N HIS A 243 12.35 3.38 -11.49
CA HIS A 243 12.60 2.07 -10.90
C HIS A 243 14.08 1.68 -11.04
N CYS A 244 14.64 1.17 -9.94
CA CYS A 244 15.97 0.60 -9.84
C CYS A 244 15.85 -0.88 -9.48
N VAL A 245 16.00 -1.75 -10.48
CA VAL A 245 15.82 -3.20 -10.33
C VAL A 245 17.17 -3.84 -10.11
N THR A 246 17.28 -4.70 -9.09
CA THR A 246 18.48 -5.51 -8.85
C THR A 246 18.17 -6.99 -8.69
N PHE A 247 19.01 -7.82 -9.30
CA PHE A 247 18.98 -9.28 -9.16
C PHE A 247 20.09 -9.79 -8.23
N GLY A 248 20.90 -8.90 -7.66
CA GLY A 248 22.04 -9.25 -6.83
C GLY A 248 23.17 -8.25 -6.86
N ASN A 249 24.16 -8.54 -6.04
CA ASN A 249 25.45 -7.86 -6.04
C ASN A 249 26.53 -8.78 -6.63
N LYS A 250 27.77 -8.29 -6.71
CA LYS A 250 28.90 -9.09 -7.21
C LYS A 250 29.09 -10.41 -6.45
N ASP A 251 28.78 -10.43 -5.15
CA ASP A 251 29.01 -11.58 -4.26
C ASP A 251 27.85 -12.59 -4.25
N ALA A 252 26.64 -12.16 -4.60
CA ALA A 252 25.42 -12.98 -4.54
C ALA A 252 24.46 -12.63 -5.69
N GLN A 253 24.59 -13.37 -6.80
CA GLN A 253 23.78 -13.21 -8.01
C GLN A 253 22.37 -13.86 -7.92
N ASN A 254 22.06 -14.58 -6.83
CA ASN A 254 20.76 -15.17 -6.54
C ASN A 254 20.29 -14.71 -5.16
N LEU A 255 19.71 -13.51 -5.10
CA LEU A 255 19.23 -12.93 -3.85
C LEU A 255 18.18 -13.83 -3.18
N MET A 256 18.41 -14.13 -1.90
CA MET A 256 17.38 -14.67 -1.01
C MET A 256 16.60 -13.48 -0.45
N ILE A 257 15.69 -12.93 -1.26
CA ILE A 257 15.04 -11.63 -1.00
C ILE A 257 14.26 -11.56 0.32
N ASP A 258 13.78 -12.69 0.84
CA ASP A 258 13.11 -12.75 2.14
C ASP A 258 14.06 -12.47 3.31
N LYS A 259 15.38 -12.63 3.11
CA LYS A 259 16.43 -12.35 4.12
C LYS A 259 16.91 -10.90 4.09
N LEU A 260 16.49 -10.10 3.11
CA LEU A 260 16.88 -8.70 3.01
C LEU A 260 16.17 -7.86 4.08
N ASN A 261 16.96 -7.07 4.81
CA ASN A 261 16.45 -6.05 5.70
C ASN A 261 16.10 -4.77 4.91
N LEU A 262 14.90 -4.75 4.31
CA LEU A 262 14.47 -3.63 3.46
C LEU A 262 14.47 -2.28 4.18
N ALA A 263 14.13 -2.24 5.47
CA ALA A 263 14.13 -1.01 6.25
C ALA A 263 15.53 -0.38 6.39
N GLU A 264 16.58 -1.19 6.24
CA GLU A 264 17.96 -0.73 6.28
C GLU A 264 18.50 -0.40 4.89
N ILE A 265 18.30 -1.27 3.90
CA ILE A 265 18.90 -1.08 2.56
C ILE A 265 18.04 -0.20 1.64
N GLY A 266 16.72 -0.25 1.78
CA GLY A 266 15.77 0.47 0.93
C GLY A 266 15.99 1.98 0.88
N PRO A 267 16.07 2.69 2.03
CA PRO A 267 16.34 4.13 2.05
C PRO A 267 17.66 4.52 1.37
N LYS A 268 18.66 3.63 1.41
CA LYS A 268 19.99 3.86 0.81
C LYS A 268 19.94 3.87 -0.72
N PHE A 269 19.05 3.07 -1.32
CA PHE A 269 18.75 3.15 -2.75
C PHE A 269 17.81 4.32 -3.07
N GLU A 270 16.72 4.47 -2.30
CA GLU A 270 15.70 5.50 -2.55
C GLU A 270 16.33 6.90 -2.63
N HIS A 271 17.22 7.22 -1.70
CA HIS A 271 17.86 8.53 -1.58
C HIS A 271 19.26 8.58 -2.21
N HIS A 272 19.64 7.57 -3.01
CA HIS A 272 20.95 7.53 -3.62
C HIS A 272 21.17 8.74 -4.54
N GLU A 273 22.37 9.34 -4.50
CA GLU A 273 22.71 10.55 -5.28
C GLU A 273 22.59 10.38 -6.81
N MET A 274 22.50 9.13 -7.26
CA MET A 274 22.34 8.75 -8.66
C MET A 274 20.88 8.87 -9.14
N PHE A 275 19.92 9.10 -8.23
CA PHE A 275 18.50 9.24 -8.56
C PHE A 275 17.98 10.60 -8.07
N PRO A 276 18.10 11.68 -8.87
CA PRO A 276 17.67 13.03 -8.48
C PRO A 276 16.21 13.13 -8.06
N ALA A 277 15.33 12.31 -8.64
CA ALA A 277 13.90 12.24 -8.31
C ALA A 277 13.57 11.14 -7.29
N ARG A 278 14.59 10.63 -6.56
CA ARG A 278 14.57 9.36 -5.82
C ARG A 278 14.21 8.18 -6.74
N THR A 279 14.11 6.97 -6.20
CA THR A 279 13.70 5.80 -6.99
C THR A 279 12.92 4.79 -6.17
N ASN A 280 12.02 4.06 -6.81
CA ASN A 280 11.57 2.76 -6.30
C ASN A 280 12.71 1.74 -6.50
N THR A 281 12.81 0.76 -5.61
CA THR A 281 13.84 -0.28 -5.69
C THR A 281 13.23 -1.65 -5.57
N GLU A 282 13.41 -2.47 -6.61
CA GLU A 282 12.91 -3.83 -6.67
C GLU A 282 14.06 -4.83 -6.53
N PHE A 283 13.97 -5.67 -5.50
CA PHE A 283 14.88 -6.78 -5.25
C PHE A 283 14.26 -8.05 -5.78
N VAL A 284 14.95 -8.73 -6.71
CA VAL A 284 14.34 -9.81 -7.50
C VAL A 284 15.09 -11.12 -7.31
N GLN A 285 14.31 -12.19 -7.11
CA GLN A 285 14.74 -13.57 -7.17
C GLN A 285 14.12 -14.23 -8.40
N VAL A 286 14.95 -14.82 -9.26
CA VAL A 286 14.50 -15.50 -10.49
C VAL A 286 14.28 -16.99 -10.18
N PHE A 287 13.04 -17.48 -10.33
CA PHE A 287 12.74 -18.91 -10.19
C PHE A 287 12.79 -19.63 -11.55
N SER A 288 12.31 -19.00 -12.61
CA SER A 288 12.38 -19.53 -13.98
C SER A 288 12.34 -18.40 -15.01
N LYS A 289 12.35 -18.76 -16.30
CA LYS A 289 12.18 -17.78 -17.40
C LYS A 289 10.80 -17.11 -17.44
N SER A 290 9.82 -17.60 -16.68
CA SER A 290 8.45 -17.06 -16.65
C SER A 290 7.93 -16.86 -15.23
N HIS A 291 8.78 -16.98 -14.20
CA HIS A 291 8.38 -16.85 -12.80
C HIS A 291 9.46 -16.13 -12.01
N LEU A 292 9.09 -14.96 -11.49
CA LEU A 292 9.93 -14.08 -10.70
C LEU A 292 9.27 -13.87 -9.34
N LYS A 293 10.08 -13.63 -8.31
CA LYS A 293 9.60 -13.18 -7.01
C LYS A 293 10.33 -11.89 -6.65
N MET A 294 9.63 -10.94 -6.08
CA MET A 294 10.19 -9.66 -5.74
C MET A 294 9.76 -9.16 -4.37
N ARG A 295 10.57 -8.25 -3.81
CA ARG A 295 10.16 -7.33 -2.77
C ARG A 295 10.58 -5.93 -3.19
N VAL A 296 9.85 -4.93 -2.73
CA VAL A 296 10.04 -3.55 -3.15
C VAL A 296 10.25 -2.63 -1.95
N TRP A 297 11.09 -1.62 -2.14
CA TRP A 297 11.10 -0.41 -1.33
C TRP A 297 10.64 0.75 -2.23
N GLU A 298 9.43 1.25 -1.98
CA GLU A 298 8.82 2.30 -2.77
C GLU A 298 9.23 3.69 -2.30
N ARG A 299 9.46 4.58 -3.27
CA ARG A 299 9.75 6.00 -3.06
C ARG A 299 8.62 6.63 -2.23
N GLY A 300 8.94 7.11 -1.04
CA GLY A 300 7.99 7.77 -0.13
C GLY A 300 7.00 6.84 0.59
N ALA A 301 6.96 5.54 0.29
CA ALA A 301 6.02 4.59 0.91
C ALA A 301 6.71 3.42 1.65
N GLY A 302 8.00 3.18 1.40
CA GLY A 302 8.76 2.14 2.07
C GLY A 302 8.41 0.73 1.58
N ALA A 303 8.45 -0.26 2.48
CA ALA A 303 8.23 -1.66 2.11
C ALA A 303 6.73 -1.99 1.98
N THR A 304 6.18 -1.86 0.78
CA THR A 304 4.77 -2.16 0.47
C THR A 304 4.55 -3.66 0.16
N LEU A 305 3.29 -4.09 0.20
CA LEU A 305 2.91 -5.47 -0.12
C LEU A 305 2.92 -5.76 -1.62
N ALA A 306 2.69 -4.75 -2.46
CA ALA A 306 2.70 -4.89 -3.91
C ALA A 306 2.91 -3.53 -4.58
N CYS A 307 3.72 -3.51 -5.65
CA CYS A 307 3.90 -2.35 -6.53
C CYS A 307 3.67 -2.78 -7.99
N GLY A 308 2.60 -2.27 -8.62
CA GLY A 308 2.24 -2.64 -10.00
C GLY A 308 3.25 -2.18 -11.04
N THR A 309 3.69 -0.91 -10.98
CA THR A 309 4.72 -0.39 -11.88
C THR A 309 6.07 -1.07 -11.63
N GLY A 310 6.40 -1.39 -10.37
CA GLY A 310 7.59 -2.16 -10.01
C GLY A 310 7.59 -3.57 -10.61
N ALA A 311 6.46 -4.28 -10.56
CA ALA A 311 6.33 -5.59 -11.21
C ALA A 311 6.54 -5.51 -12.74
N CYS A 312 6.03 -4.46 -13.37
CA CYS A 312 6.26 -4.18 -14.79
C CYS A 312 7.75 -3.95 -15.09
N ALA A 313 8.38 -3.04 -14.32
CA ALA A 313 9.80 -2.72 -14.45
C ALA A 313 10.71 -3.93 -14.23
N VAL A 314 10.37 -4.82 -13.28
CA VAL A 314 11.09 -6.07 -13.02
C VAL A 314 11.11 -6.98 -14.23
N VAL A 315 9.99 -7.16 -14.93
CA VAL A 315 9.95 -8.01 -16.13
C VAL A 315 10.74 -7.38 -17.27
N VAL A 316 10.61 -6.07 -17.47
CA VAL A 316 11.42 -5.34 -18.46
C VAL A 316 12.92 -5.51 -18.18
N ALA A 317 13.35 -5.27 -16.94
CA ALA A 317 14.75 -5.45 -16.53
C ALA A 317 15.22 -6.91 -16.71
N ALA A 318 14.39 -7.89 -16.33
CA ALA A 318 14.71 -9.30 -16.50
C ALA A 318 14.87 -9.70 -17.97
N VAL A 319 14.07 -9.14 -18.88
CA VAL A 319 14.22 -9.33 -20.32
C VAL A 319 15.49 -8.66 -20.83
N LEU A 320 15.77 -7.41 -20.43
CA LEU A 320 16.96 -6.66 -20.86
C LEU A 320 18.28 -7.34 -20.44
N GLU A 321 18.29 -7.99 -19.27
CA GLU A 321 19.41 -8.79 -18.76
C GLU A 321 19.42 -10.26 -19.26
N GLY A 322 18.44 -10.67 -20.07
CA GLY A 322 18.32 -12.04 -20.57
C GLY A 322 17.99 -13.08 -19.50
N ARG A 323 17.46 -12.66 -18.35
CA ARG A 323 17.11 -13.50 -17.19
C ARG A 323 15.74 -14.14 -17.31
N ALA A 324 14.76 -13.48 -17.93
CA ALA A 324 13.41 -14.01 -18.14
C ALA A 324 12.87 -13.68 -19.55
N GLY A 325 11.74 -14.28 -19.91
CA GLY A 325 10.96 -13.96 -21.09
C GLY A 325 10.02 -12.78 -20.86
N ARG A 326 9.31 -12.38 -21.92
CA ARG A 326 8.41 -11.23 -21.92
C ARG A 326 7.11 -11.42 -21.14
N THR A 327 6.72 -12.67 -20.89
CA THR A 327 5.53 -13.03 -20.10
C THR A 327 5.97 -13.73 -18.82
N CYS A 328 5.67 -13.14 -17.68
CA CYS A 328 6.05 -13.68 -16.37
C CYS A 328 4.92 -13.54 -15.35
N THR A 329 4.78 -14.55 -14.51
CA THR A 329 4.16 -14.39 -13.19
C THR A 329 5.18 -13.77 -12.25
N VAL A 330 4.80 -12.69 -11.58
CA VAL A 330 5.61 -11.99 -10.58
C VAL A 330 4.96 -12.13 -9.22
N ASP A 331 5.58 -12.88 -8.31
CA ASP A 331 5.15 -13.01 -6.93
C ASP A 331 5.61 -11.81 -6.10
N LEU A 332 4.66 -10.99 -5.64
CA LEU A 332 4.88 -9.93 -4.66
C LEU A 332 4.46 -10.42 -3.27
N PRO A 333 4.84 -9.74 -2.17
CA PRO A 333 4.42 -10.12 -0.83
C PRO A 333 2.89 -10.28 -0.67
N GLY A 334 2.10 -9.44 -1.35
CA GLY A 334 0.65 -9.44 -1.33
C GLY A 334 -0.03 -10.39 -2.31
N GLY A 335 0.73 -11.08 -3.16
CA GLY A 335 0.24 -12.06 -4.14
C GLY A 335 0.78 -11.81 -5.57
N PRO A 336 0.38 -12.65 -6.53
CA PRO A 336 0.95 -12.64 -7.88
C PRO A 336 0.32 -11.61 -8.81
N LEU A 337 1.12 -11.10 -9.74
CA LEU A 337 0.69 -10.39 -10.95
C LEU A 337 1.16 -11.15 -12.19
N GLU A 338 0.33 -11.17 -13.24
CA GLU A 338 0.77 -11.60 -14.56
C GLU A 338 1.20 -10.37 -15.36
N ILE A 339 2.42 -10.39 -15.87
CA ILE A 339 3.02 -9.27 -16.61
C ILE A 339 3.42 -9.76 -18.00
N GLU A 340 3.04 -9.00 -19.03
CA GLU A 340 3.42 -9.23 -20.42
C GLU A 340 4.03 -7.95 -20.99
N TRP A 341 5.34 -7.92 -21.28
CA TRP A 341 5.94 -6.89 -22.12
C TRP A 341 5.86 -7.30 -23.58
N ARG A 342 4.75 -6.96 -24.24
CA ARG A 342 4.40 -7.45 -25.57
C ARG A 342 5.29 -6.85 -26.65
N GLU A 343 5.80 -7.70 -27.52
CA GLU A 343 6.76 -7.30 -28.55
C GLU A 343 6.11 -6.57 -29.74
N THR A 344 4.84 -6.84 -30.03
CA THR A 344 4.15 -6.30 -31.23
C THR A 344 3.82 -4.82 -31.14
N ASP A 345 3.67 -4.29 -29.93
CA ASP A 345 3.33 -2.90 -29.65
C ASP A 345 4.29 -2.23 -28.66
N ASN A 346 5.25 -2.97 -28.09
CA ASN A 346 6.18 -2.51 -27.04
C ASN A 346 5.51 -2.14 -25.70
N HIS A 347 4.22 -2.43 -25.52
CA HIS A 347 3.48 -2.10 -24.31
C HIS A 347 3.66 -3.16 -23.22
N VAL A 348 3.59 -2.74 -21.96
CA VAL A 348 3.55 -3.64 -20.80
C VAL A 348 2.12 -3.78 -20.31
N TYR A 349 1.62 -5.01 -20.28
CA TYR A 349 0.30 -5.34 -19.76
C TYR A 349 0.45 -5.98 -18.38
N MET A 350 -0.30 -5.48 -17.41
CA MET A 350 -0.33 -6.00 -16.05
C MET A 350 -1.72 -6.52 -15.72
N THR A 351 -1.82 -7.80 -15.32
CA THR A 351 -3.09 -8.42 -14.93
C THR A 351 -3.05 -8.84 -13.47
N GLY A 352 -4.08 -8.47 -12.71
CA GLY A 352 -4.19 -8.81 -11.30
C GLY A 352 -5.60 -8.63 -10.74
N PRO A 353 -5.84 -9.09 -9.49
CA PRO A 353 -7.12 -8.90 -8.82
C PRO A 353 -7.27 -7.47 -8.29
N ALA A 354 -8.51 -7.11 -7.98
CA ALA A 354 -8.91 -5.94 -7.20
C ALA A 354 -10.24 -6.23 -6.52
N GLU A 355 -10.29 -6.05 -5.20
CA GLU A 355 -11.43 -6.49 -4.38
C GLU A 355 -11.95 -5.33 -3.52
N ALA A 356 -13.28 -5.21 -3.45
CA ALA A 356 -13.95 -4.34 -2.50
C ALA A 356 -13.90 -4.96 -1.09
N VAL A 357 -13.68 -4.14 -0.07
CA VAL A 357 -13.57 -4.60 1.33
C VAL A 357 -14.76 -4.14 2.16
N PHE A 358 -15.02 -2.83 2.17
CA PHE A 358 -16.14 -2.23 2.89
C PHE A 358 -16.47 -0.86 2.29
N SER A 359 -17.65 -0.32 2.58
CA SER A 359 -18.03 1.06 2.25
C SER A 359 -18.40 1.83 3.52
N GLY A 360 -18.25 3.15 3.50
CA GLY A 360 -18.46 3.94 4.70
C GLY A 360 -18.66 5.43 4.46
N SER A 361 -18.81 6.15 5.56
CA SER A 361 -18.90 7.60 5.63
C SER A 361 -17.98 8.08 6.75
N ALA A 362 -17.10 9.04 6.49
CA ALA A 362 -16.14 9.54 7.46
C ALA A 362 -16.23 11.07 7.61
N PHE A 363 -16.03 11.57 8.82
CA PHE A 363 -16.05 13.01 9.10
C PHE A 363 -14.75 13.67 8.64
N LEU A 364 -14.85 14.83 7.99
CA LEU A 364 -13.72 15.67 7.55
C LEU A 364 -13.00 16.40 8.69
#